data_AF-A0ABD5XZK3-F1
#
_entry.id   AF-A0ABD5XZK3-F1
#
_cell.length_a   1.000
_cell.length_b   1.000
_cell.length_c   1.000
_cell.angle_alpha   90.00
_cell.angle_beta   90.00
_cell.angle_gamma   90.00
#
_symmetry.space_group_name_H-M   'P 1'
#
loop_
_entity.id
_entity.type
_entity.pdbx_description
1 polymer ?
#
loop_
_entity_poly.entity_id
_entity_poly.type
_entity_poly.pdbx_seq_one_letter_code
_entity_poly.pdbx_strand_id
1 'polypeptide(L)'
;MTLAIGVPSPETASRQASALAVGAASAAAFALLYPDPFADAFFAGWVLAVVGLAAVAAVGAWTNRTPLVWVAALLTTGLAIVGMMSIGLFVAPVALLLLLAAGFSQAAGPRAGAREAILADPPSGREMLLKALAGVAAVVTGSGLVYFGAVAQPLFGACARETLSCALAKTHWGAVAVTALGLLAVCLGGWLLWRQSYVARVLASAEK
;
A
#
# COMPACT_ATOMS: atom_id res chain seq x y z
N MET A 1 -19.94 -35.71 7.13
CA MET A 1 -18.95 -34.88 7.86
C MET A 1 -18.51 -33.76 6.91
N THR A 2 -19.34 -32.72 6.80
CA THR A 2 -19.09 -31.57 5.94
C THR A 2 -18.13 -30.64 6.67
N LEU A 3 -16.90 -30.52 6.18
CA LEU A 3 -15.98 -29.45 6.55
C LEU A 3 -16.65 -28.13 6.15
N ALA A 4 -17.41 -27.54 7.06
CA ALA A 4 -17.73 -26.13 6.99
C ALA A 4 -16.39 -25.39 7.11
N ILE A 5 -15.76 -25.11 5.98
CA ILE A 5 -14.69 -24.13 5.89
C ILE A 5 -15.37 -22.81 6.25
N GLY A 6 -15.42 -22.53 7.55
CA GLY A 6 -15.98 -21.29 8.07
C GLY A 6 -15.20 -20.15 7.43
N VAL A 7 -15.87 -19.38 6.59
CA VAL A 7 -15.26 -18.19 5.99
C VAL A 7 -14.86 -17.29 7.17
N PRO A 8 -13.55 -17.00 7.35
CA PRO A 8 -13.10 -16.23 8.49
C PRO A 8 -13.76 -14.85 8.47
N SER A 9 -14.04 -14.30 9.65
CA SER A 9 -14.52 -12.93 9.73
C SER A 9 -13.51 -11.98 9.06
N PRO A 10 -13.95 -10.87 8.44
CA PRO A 10 -13.04 -9.96 7.76
C PRO A 10 -11.91 -9.45 8.67
N GLU A 11 -12.17 -9.28 9.97
CA GLU A 11 -11.14 -8.94 10.96
C GLU A 11 -10.06 -10.03 11.07
N THR A 12 -10.49 -11.29 11.17
CA THR A 12 -9.60 -12.45 11.27
C THR A 12 -8.79 -12.62 9.99
N ALA A 13 -9.44 -12.49 8.83
CA ALA A 13 -8.79 -12.55 7.53
C ALA A 13 -7.75 -11.42 7.36
N SER A 14 -8.05 -10.22 7.83
CA SER A 14 -7.10 -9.10 7.83
C SER A 14 -5.88 -9.37 8.69
N ARG A 15 -6.09 -9.84 9.92
CA ARG A 15 -4.99 -10.18 10.86
C ARG A 15 -4.13 -11.30 10.30
N GLN A 16 -4.73 -12.36 9.76
CA GLN A 16 -4.01 -13.47 9.12
C GLN A 16 -3.18 -12.99 7.92
N ALA A 17 -3.78 -12.23 7.00
CA ALA A 17 -3.07 -11.69 5.86
C ALA A 17 -1.90 -10.77 6.28
N SER A 18 -2.09 -9.93 7.30
CA SER A 18 -1.02 -9.09 7.84
C SER A 18 0.11 -9.88 8.50
N ALA A 19 -0.20 -10.96 9.22
CA ALA A 19 0.80 -11.84 9.83
C ALA A 19 1.59 -12.61 8.76
N LEU A 20 0.91 -13.11 7.73
CA LEU A 20 1.55 -13.72 6.57
C LEU A 20 2.45 -12.72 5.83
N ALA A 21 2.05 -11.46 5.72
CA ALA A 21 2.88 -10.43 5.12
C ALA A 21 4.18 -10.19 5.92
N VAL A 22 4.11 -10.17 7.26
CA VAL A 22 5.30 -10.07 8.12
C VAL A 22 6.22 -11.29 7.94
N GLY A 23 5.65 -12.49 7.88
CA GLY A 23 6.39 -13.73 7.61
C GLY A 23 7.08 -13.69 6.24
N ALA A 24 6.35 -13.32 5.19
CA ALA A 24 6.86 -13.19 3.83
C ALA A 24 7.95 -12.11 3.73
N ALA A 25 7.76 -10.95 4.38
CA ALA A 25 8.75 -9.88 4.42
C ALA A 25 10.03 -10.32 5.13
N SER A 26 9.91 -11.02 6.25
CA SER A 26 11.06 -11.57 6.98
C SER A 26 11.81 -12.63 6.16
N ALA A 27 11.08 -13.51 5.47
CA ALA A 27 11.67 -14.52 4.59
C ALA A 27 12.39 -13.89 3.39
N ALA A 28 11.78 -12.87 2.77
CA ALA A 28 12.42 -12.07 1.72
C ALA A 28 13.68 -11.38 2.23
N ALA A 29 13.63 -10.77 3.42
CA ALA A 29 14.78 -10.13 4.03
C ALA A 29 15.92 -11.12 4.31
N PHE A 30 15.58 -12.30 4.84
CA PHE A 30 16.56 -13.37 5.03
C PHE A 30 17.18 -13.80 3.69
N ALA A 31 16.37 -14.10 2.68
CA ALA A 31 16.87 -14.54 1.37
C ALA A 31 17.78 -13.51 0.70
N LEU A 32 17.46 -12.22 0.83
CA LEU A 32 18.21 -11.13 0.20
C LEU A 32 19.45 -10.71 0.98
N LEU A 33 19.47 -10.85 2.31
CA LEU A 33 20.56 -10.36 3.17
C LEU A 33 21.47 -11.47 3.69
N TYR A 34 21.03 -12.73 3.76
CA TYR A 34 21.84 -13.83 4.30
C TYR A 34 23.16 -14.07 3.58
N PRO A 35 23.26 -13.97 2.23
CA PRO A 35 24.52 -14.22 1.52
C PRO A 35 25.63 -13.24 1.90
N ASP A 36 25.29 -11.96 2.10
CA ASP A 36 26.23 -10.88 2.43
C ASP A 36 25.51 -9.74 3.19
N PRO A 37 25.27 -9.88 4.51
CA PRO A 37 24.34 -9.01 5.27
C PRO A 37 24.75 -7.55 5.40
N PHE A 38 26.01 -7.23 5.07
CA PHE A 38 26.58 -5.88 5.17
C PHE A 38 27.33 -5.43 3.91
N ALA A 39 27.20 -6.14 2.78
CA ALA A 39 27.87 -5.71 1.54
C ALA A 39 27.33 -4.37 1.04
N ASP A 40 26.04 -4.07 1.28
CA ASP A 40 25.43 -2.77 1.00
C ASP A 40 24.35 -2.39 2.02
N ALA A 41 24.67 -1.43 2.91
CA ALA A 41 23.74 -0.90 3.90
C ALA A 41 22.52 -0.20 3.28
N PHE A 42 22.64 0.33 2.06
CA PHE A 42 21.53 0.95 1.35
C PHE A 42 20.50 -0.08 0.91
N PHE A 43 20.99 -1.15 0.28
CA PHE A 43 20.16 -2.30 -0.09
C PHE A 43 19.47 -2.92 1.14
N ALA A 44 20.24 -3.15 2.21
CA ALA A 44 19.70 -3.65 3.47
C ALA A 44 18.60 -2.73 4.04
N GLY A 45 18.79 -1.41 3.95
CA GLY A 45 17.79 -0.43 4.38
C GLY A 45 16.45 -0.57 3.67
N TRP A 46 16.45 -0.72 2.34
CA TRP A 46 15.22 -0.93 1.57
C TRP A 46 14.53 -2.25 1.89
N VAL A 47 15.30 -3.32 2.04
CA VAL A 47 14.78 -4.64 2.40
C VAL A 47 14.16 -4.64 3.80
N LEU A 48 14.83 -4.03 4.79
CA LEU A 48 14.31 -3.90 6.15
C LEU A 48 13.11 -2.94 6.24
N ALA A 49 13.03 -1.93 5.36
CA ALA A 49 11.85 -1.06 5.28
C ALA A 49 10.58 -1.85 4.94
N VAL A 50 10.66 -2.88 4.09
CA VAL A 50 9.53 -3.78 3.78
C VAL A 50 9.06 -4.51 5.05
N VAL A 51 9.99 -5.01 5.86
CA VAL A 51 9.67 -5.65 7.15
C VAL A 51 9.00 -4.66 8.10
N GLY A 52 9.53 -3.45 8.20
CA GLY A 52 8.96 -2.38 9.01
C GLY A 52 7.53 -2.00 8.59
N LEU A 53 7.28 -1.85 7.28
CA LEU A 53 5.95 -1.56 6.74
C LEU A 53 4.98 -2.73 7.00
N ALA A 54 5.42 -3.97 6.83
CA ALA A 54 4.60 -5.15 7.16
C ALA A 54 4.24 -5.19 8.65
N ALA A 55 5.17 -4.84 9.54
CA ALA A 55 4.91 -4.72 10.98
C ALA A 55 3.91 -3.59 11.29
N VAL A 56 4.02 -2.42 10.65
CA VAL A 56 3.05 -1.32 10.79
C VAL A 56 1.66 -1.76 10.34
N ALA A 57 1.55 -2.49 9.22
CA ALA A 57 0.28 -3.04 8.76
C ALA A 57 -0.29 -4.06 9.74
N ALA A 58 0.54 -4.94 10.31
CA ALA A 58 0.12 -5.88 11.34
C ALA A 58 -0.41 -5.14 12.57
N VAL A 59 0.33 -4.16 13.11
CA VAL A 59 -0.15 -3.32 14.21
C VAL A 59 -1.48 -2.65 13.83
N GLY A 60 -1.60 -2.14 12.60
CA GLY A 60 -2.84 -1.58 12.07
C GLY A 60 -4.01 -2.57 12.07
N ALA A 61 -3.80 -3.79 11.59
CA ALA A 61 -4.84 -4.81 11.50
C ALA A 61 -5.26 -5.32 12.90
N TRP A 62 -4.31 -5.45 13.82
CA TRP A 62 -4.56 -5.92 15.18
C TRP A 62 -5.20 -4.86 16.08
N THR A 63 -4.90 -3.58 15.84
CA THR A 63 -5.52 -2.44 16.55
C THR A 63 -6.76 -1.88 15.85
N ASN A 64 -7.26 -2.55 14.81
CA ASN A 64 -8.39 -2.10 13.98
C ASN A 64 -8.18 -0.66 13.43
N ARG A 65 -6.93 -0.29 13.15
CA ARG A 65 -6.50 0.99 12.53
C ARG A 65 -6.28 0.83 11.02
N THR A 66 -7.39 0.70 10.31
CA THR A 66 -7.47 0.61 8.84
C THR A 66 -6.57 1.58 8.06
N PRO A 67 -6.43 2.87 8.44
CA PRO A 67 -5.52 3.79 7.73
C PRO A 67 -4.06 3.31 7.73
N LEU A 68 -3.58 2.74 8.84
CA LEU A 68 -2.21 2.24 8.94
C LEU A 68 -1.98 1.06 7.99
N VAL A 69 -2.96 0.15 7.88
CA VAL A 69 -2.90 -1.01 6.97
C VAL A 69 -2.83 -0.54 5.52
N TRP A 70 -3.63 0.45 5.14
CA TRP A 70 -3.64 1.03 3.80
C TRP A 70 -2.35 1.77 3.46
N VAL A 71 -1.86 2.62 4.35
CA VAL A 71 -0.60 3.36 4.13
C VAL A 71 0.55 2.37 3.93
N ALA A 72 0.66 1.37 4.80
CA ALA A 72 1.69 0.35 4.68
C ALA A 72 1.56 -0.49 3.40
N ALA A 73 0.35 -0.91 3.04
CA ALA A 73 0.11 -1.64 1.79
C ALA A 73 0.54 -0.82 0.57
N LEU A 74 0.11 0.44 0.49
CA LEU A 74 0.40 1.32 -0.64
C LEU A 74 1.89 1.65 -0.76
N LEU A 75 2.57 1.95 0.36
CA LEU A 75 4.02 2.18 0.36
C LEU A 75 4.79 0.93 -0.07
N THR A 76 4.35 -0.25 0.38
CA THR A 76 4.97 -1.53 0.00
C THR A 76 4.72 -1.86 -1.48
N THR A 77 3.53 -1.56 -2.01
CA THR A 77 3.23 -1.69 -3.44
C THR A 77 4.08 -0.73 -4.27
N GLY A 78 4.22 0.53 -3.85
CA GLY A 78 5.10 1.50 -4.51
C GLY A 78 6.55 1.02 -4.52
N LEU A 79 7.04 0.49 -3.40
CA LEU A 79 8.38 -0.10 -3.31
C LEU A 79 8.55 -1.33 -4.20
N ALA A 80 7.55 -2.21 -4.27
CA ALA A 80 7.58 -3.37 -5.17
C ALA A 80 7.67 -2.94 -6.65
N ILE A 81 6.93 -1.88 -7.03
CA ILE A 81 6.93 -1.33 -8.39
C ILE A 81 8.27 -0.69 -8.72
N VAL A 82 8.77 0.21 -7.86
CA VAL A 82 10.06 0.89 -8.06
C VAL A 82 11.22 -0.11 -8.04
N GLY A 83 11.12 -1.12 -7.18
CA GLY A 83 12.10 -2.19 -7.06
C GLY A 83 11.96 -3.32 -8.09
N MET A 84 11.05 -3.25 -9.08
CA MET A 84 10.78 -4.35 -10.03
C MET A 84 12.03 -4.87 -10.75
N MET A 85 13.06 -4.05 -10.91
CA MET A 85 14.32 -4.42 -11.56
C MET A 85 15.35 -5.08 -10.63
N SER A 86 15.11 -5.14 -9.31
CA SER A 86 16.04 -5.69 -8.32
C SER A 86 15.36 -6.64 -7.33
N ILE A 87 14.60 -6.09 -6.37
CA ILE A 87 13.97 -6.84 -5.26
C ILE A 87 12.48 -7.05 -5.44
N GLY A 88 11.87 -6.46 -6.47
CA GLY A 88 10.42 -6.36 -6.61
C GLY A 88 9.72 -7.72 -6.65
N LEU A 89 10.33 -8.75 -7.22
CA LEU A 89 9.81 -10.13 -7.19
C LEU A 89 9.69 -10.71 -5.76
N PHE A 90 10.60 -10.33 -4.85
CA PHE A 90 10.55 -10.74 -3.44
C PHE A 90 9.57 -9.89 -2.63
N VAL A 91 9.38 -8.62 -3.00
CA VAL A 91 8.48 -7.69 -2.30
C VAL A 91 7.03 -7.80 -2.77
N ALA A 92 6.78 -8.21 -4.02
CA ALA A 92 5.44 -8.29 -4.60
C ALA A 92 4.47 -9.20 -3.81
N PRO A 93 4.85 -10.41 -3.33
CA PRO A 93 3.99 -11.23 -2.49
C PRO A 93 3.59 -10.51 -1.18
N VAL A 94 4.53 -9.76 -0.58
CA VAL A 94 4.27 -8.96 0.63
C VAL A 94 3.25 -7.87 0.32
N ALA A 95 3.45 -7.12 -0.76
CA ALA A 95 2.53 -6.07 -1.19
C ALA A 95 1.11 -6.61 -1.42
N LEU A 96 0.99 -7.77 -2.06
CA LEU A 96 -0.30 -8.42 -2.31
C LEU A 96 -0.99 -8.84 -1.00
N LEU A 97 -0.26 -9.45 -0.06
CA LEU A 97 -0.80 -9.80 1.25
C LEU A 97 -1.24 -8.58 2.05
N LEU A 98 -0.50 -7.47 1.97
CA LEU A 98 -0.87 -6.22 2.63
C LEU A 98 -2.10 -5.56 1.99
N LEU A 99 -2.23 -5.62 0.65
CA LEU A 99 -3.44 -5.16 -0.04
C LEU A 99 -4.66 -6.01 0.33
N LEU A 100 -4.51 -7.33 0.46
CA LEU A 100 -5.57 -8.21 0.98
C LEU A 100 -5.92 -7.86 2.42
N ALA A 101 -4.93 -7.66 3.30
CA ALA A 101 -5.15 -7.23 4.68
C ALA A 101 -5.89 -5.89 4.75
N ALA A 102 -5.54 -4.95 3.87
CA ALA A 102 -6.18 -3.65 3.73
C ALA A 102 -7.64 -3.78 3.24
N GLY A 103 -7.91 -4.69 2.30
CA GLY A 103 -9.27 -5.01 1.85
C GLY A 103 -10.13 -5.63 2.95
N PHE A 104 -9.60 -6.61 3.66
CA PHE A 104 -10.31 -7.29 4.75
C PHE A 104 -10.56 -6.39 5.97
N SER A 105 -9.58 -5.56 6.36
CA SER A 105 -9.75 -4.60 7.46
C SER A 105 -10.84 -3.56 7.19
N GLN A 106 -11.17 -3.36 5.92
CA GLN A 106 -12.27 -2.50 5.52
C GLN A 106 -13.61 -3.24 5.44
N ALA A 107 -13.60 -4.49 4.98
CA ALA A 107 -14.79 -5.34 4.99
C ALA A 107 -15.29 -5.65 6.40
N ALA A 108 -14.44 -5.50 7.43
CA ALA A 108 -14.81 -5.56 8.84
C ALA A 108 -15.82 -4.48 9.28
N GLY A 109 -16.02 -3.44 8.46
CA GLY A 109 -17.08 -2.46 8.67
C GLY A 109 -16.70 -1.29 9.59
N PRO A 110 -17.66 -0.39 9.87
CA PRO A 110 -17.43 0.83 10.63
C PRO A 110 -16.94 0.59 12.05
N ARG A 111 -16.00 1.43 12.50
CA ARG A 111 -15.76 1.59 13.94
C ARG A 111 -17.05 2.11 14.58
N ALA A 112 -17.31 1.67 15.81
CA ALA A 112 -18.35 2.26 16.65
C ALA A 112 -18.18 3.79 16.67
N GLY A 113 -19.24 4.54 16.36
CA GLY A 113 -19.25 6.01 16.23
C GLY A 113 -19.14 6.53 14.79
N ALA A 114 -18.45 5.83 13.88
CA ALA A 114 -18.27 6.32 12.52
C ALA A 114 -19.53 6.17 11.66
N ARG A 115 -20.31 5.10 11.90
CA ARG A 115 -21.60 4.90 11.24
C ARG A 115 -22.60 5.93 11.72
N GLU A 116 -22.71 6.14 13.03
CA GLU A 116 -23.62 7.10 13.63
C GLU A 116 -23.31 8.52 13.14
N ALA A 117 -22.03 8.91 13.06
CA ALA A 117 -21.64 10.22 12.55
C ALA A 117 -22.00 10.44 11.07
N ILE A 118 -21.86 9.41 10.22
CA ILE A 118 -22.23 9.49 8.79
C ILE A 118 -23.75 9.61 8.62
N LEU A 119 -24.53 8.93 9.46
CA LEU A 119 -25.99 9.00 9.40
C LEU A 119 -26.54 10.29 10.00
N ALA A 120 -25.85 10.85 11.01
CA ALA A 120 -26.22 12.12 11.62
C ALA A 120 -26.02 13.32 10.67
N ASP A 121 -25.03 13.26 9.79
CA ASP A 121 -24.73 14.30 8.80
C ASP A 121 -24.36 13.68 7.43
N PRO A 122 -25.36 13.24 6.65
CA PRO A 122 -25.12 12.56 5.39
C PRO A 122 -24.60 13.55 4.33
N PRO A 123 -23.48 13.25 3.63
CA PRO A 123 -22.99 14.14 2.59
C PRO A 123 -23.94 14.19 1.40
N SER A 124 -24.05 15.37 0.78
CA SER A 124 -24.87 15.54 -0.43
C SER A 124 -24.33 14.72 -1.61
N GLY A 125 -25.22 14.29 -2.51
CA GLY A 125 -24.83 13.54 -3.72
C GLY A 125 -23.83 14.31 -4.60
N ARG A 126 -23.93 15.64 -4.65
CA ARG A 126 -22.98 16.51 -5.36
C ARG A 126 -21.60 16.48 -4.73
N GLU A 127 -21.51 16.52 -3.40
CA GLU A 127 -20.22 16.40 -2.71
C GLU A 127 -19.57 15.04 -2.92
N MET A 128 -20.36 13.96 -2.86
CA MET A 128 -19.86 12.61 -3.15
C MET A 128 -19.31 12.51 -4.56
N LEU A 129 -20.04 13.04 -5.56
CA LEU A 129 -19.61 13.04 -6.95
C LEU A 129 -18.32 13.85 -7.15
N LEU A 130 -18.23 15.06 -6.59
CA LEU A 130 -17.03 15.90 -6.69
C LEU A 130 -15.81 15.23 -6.03
N LYS A 131 -15.99 14.65 -4.85
CA LYS A 131 -14.95 13.87 -4.17
C LYS A 131 -14.54 12.68 -5.04
N ALA A 132 -15.49 11.91 -5.56
CA ALA A 132 -15.18 10.78 -6.44
C ALA A 132 -14.38 11.22 -7.68
N LEU A 133 -14.81 12.27 -8.38
CA LEU A 133 -14.09 12.80 -9.54
C LEU A 133 -12.69 13.28 -9.19
N ALA A 134 -12.51 13.98 -8.06
CA ALA A 134 -11.20 14.39 -7.57
C ALA A 134 -10.30 13.17 -7.29
N GLY A 135 -10.86 12.11 -6.73
CA GLY A 135 -10.16 10.85 -6.50
C GLY A 135 -9.73 10.17 -7.80
N VAL A 136 -10.61 10.08 -8.80
CA VAL A 136 -10.28 9.53 -10.14
C VAL A 136 -9.18 10.38 -10.79
N ALA A 137 -9.34 11.70 -10.81
CA ALA A 137 -8.37 12.61 -11.41
C ALA A 137 -6.98 12.47 -10.76
N ALA A 138 -6.92 12.35 -9.43
CA ALA A 138 -5.67 12.13 -8.70
C ALA A 138 -5.02 10.79 -9.06
N VAL A 139 -5.80 9.70 -9.19
CA VAL A 139 -5.27 8.39 -9.62
C VAL A 139 -4.74 8.43 -11.05
N VAL A 140 -5.50 9.00 -11.99
CA VAL A 140 -5.09 9.09 -13.40
C VAL A 140 -3.84 9.94 -13.55
N THR A 141 -3.84 11.14 -12.95
CA THR A 141 -2.69 12.05 -12.98
C THR A 141 -1.48 11.42 -12.32
N GLY A 142 -1.68 10.82 -11.14
CA GLY A 142 -0.62 10.15 -10.41
C GLY A 142 0.00 8.99 -11.19
N SER A 143 -0.83 8.18 -11.85
CA SER A 143 -0.36 7.08 -12.70
C SER A 143 0.47 7.59 -13.89
N GLY A 144 0.04 8.70 -14.51
CA GLY A 144 0.81 9.36 -15.57
C GLY A 144 2.17 9.86 -15.09
N LEU A 145 2.23 10.46 -13.89
CA LEU A 145 3.49 10.90 -13.29
C LEU A 145 4.41 9.72 -12.95
N VAL A 146 3.88 8.61 -12.42
CA VAL A 146 4.64 7.39 -12.18
C VAL A 146 5.21 6.84 -13.49
N TYR A 147 4.40 6.75 -14.54
CA TYR A 147 4.88 6.29 -15.84
C TYR A 147 6.00 7.20 -16.38
N PHE A 148 5.80 8.52 -16.30
CA PHE A 148 6.80 9.47 -16.77
C PHE A 148 8.12 9.37 -15.98
N GLY A 149 8.05 9.33 -14.66
CA GLY A 149 9.23 9.34 -13.80
C GLY A 149 9.91 7.98 -13.63
N ALA A 150 9.18 6.87 -13.74
CA ALA A 150 9.74 5.53 -13.53
C ALA A 150 10.09 4.79 -14.82
N VAL A 151 9.35 5.07 -15.91
CA VAL A 151 9.45 4.32 -17.18
C VAL A 151 10.01 5.18 -18.29
N ALA A 152 9.43 6.36 -18.54
CA ALA A 152 9.90 7.24 -19.62
C ALA A 152 11.25 7.90 -19.29
N GLN A 153 11.51 8.14 -18.00
CA GLN A 153 12.82 8.54 -17.49
C GLN A 153 13.34 7.43 -16.58
N PRO A 154 14.47 6.77 -16.89
CA PRO A 154 15.01 5.77 -15.98
C PRO A 154 15.39 6.44 -14.65
N LEU A 155 14.91 5.89 -13.54
CA LEU A 155 15.15 6.39 -12.18
C LEU A 155 16.64 6.40 -11.81
N PHE A 156 17.37 5.44 -12.37
CA PHE A 156 18.80 5.25 -12.16
C PHE A 156 19.49 5.17 -13.52
N GLY A 157 20.56 5.94 -13.69
CA GLY A 157 21.52 5.72 -14.76
C GLY A 157 22.33 4.42 -14.54
N ALA A 158 23.05 3.96 -15.57
CA ALA A 158 23.88 2.78 -15.46
C ALA A 158 24.99 2.97 -14.40
N CYS A 159 25.06 2.04 -13.45
CA CYS A 159 26.14 1.94 -12.47
C CYS A 159 27.00 0.72 -12.78
N ALA A 160 28.33 0.90 -12.80
CA ALA A 160 29.28 -0.19 -13.01
C ALA A 160 29.42 -1.10 -11.77
N ARG A 161 29.08 -0.59 -10.58
CA ARG A 161 28.92 -1.33 -9.32
C ARG A 161 27.75 -0.74 -8.55
N GLU A 162 26.89 -1.59 -7.98
CA GLU A 162 25.79 -1.17 -7.11
C GLU A 162 26.34 -0.74 -5.74
N THR A 163 26.84 0.49 -5.66
CA THR A 163 27.24 1.13 -4.39
C THR A 163 26.35 2.33 -4.12
N LEU A 164 26.09 2.64 -2.85
CA LEU A 164 25.33 3.84 -2.44
C LEU A 164 25.85 5.12 -3.10
N SER A 165 27.18 5.28 -3.18
CA SER A 165 27.81 6.45 -3.82
C SER A 165 27.56 6.52 -5.33
N CYS A 166 27.59 5.39 -6.04
CA CYS A 166 27.25 5.36 -7.47
C CYS A 166 25.76 5.60 -7.68
N ALA A 167 24.91 4.94 -6.90
CA ALA A 167 23.47 5.10 -6.97
C ALA A 167 23.07 6.56 -6.75
N LEU A 168 23.46 7.19 -5.64
CA LEU A 168 23.14 8.60 -5.37
C LEU A 168 23.65 9.55 -6.46
N ALA A 169 24.82 9.26 -7.05
CA ALA A 169 25.41 10.06 -8.12
C ALA A 169 24.73 9.89 -9.49
N LYS A 170 24.14 8.72 -9.75
CA LYS A 170 23.46 8.37 -11.00
C LYS A 170 21.94 8.38 -10.91
N THR A 171 21.39 8.60 -9.71
CA THR A 171 19.96 8.77 -9.50
C THR A 171 19.49 10.05 -10.16
N HIS A 172 18.48 9.93 -11.02
CA HIS A 172 17.77 11.08 -11.53
C HIS A 172 16.75 11.53 -10.48
N TRP A 173 17.21 12.36 -9.54
CA TRP A 173 16.39 12.82 -8.41
C TRP A 173 15.08 13.50 -8.82
N GLY A 174 15.06 14.18 -9.97
CA GLY A 174 13.83 14.71 -10.56
C GLY A 174 12.83 13.61 -10.92
N ALA A 175 13.28 12.53 -11.57
CA ALA A 175 12.46 11.39 -11.94
C ALA A 175 11.95 10.63 -10.70
N VAL A 176 12.80 10.49 -9.68
CA VAL A 176 12.42 9.94 -8.36
C VAL A 176 11.34 10.79 -7.70
N ALA A 177 11.51 12.12 -7.65
CA ALA A 177 10.55 13.03 -7.06
C ALA A 177 9.19 13.00 -7.80
N VAL A 178 9.21 13.00 -9.13
CA VAL A 178 7.99 12.88 -9.96
C VAL A 178 7.28 11.55 -9.71
N THR A 179 8.04 10.45 -9.63
CA THR A 179 7.48 9.13 -9.32
C THR A 179 6.87 9.08 -7.93
N ALA A 180 7.55 9.63 -6.92
CA ALA A 180 7.06 9.70 -5.55
C ALA A 180 5.79 10.55 -5.45
N LEU A 181 5.74 11.71 -6.12
CA LEU A 181 4.54 12.55 -6.21
C LEU A 181 3.39 11.82 -6.92
N GLY A 182 3.69 11.10 -7.99
CA GLY A 182 2.72 10.28 -8.71
C GLY A 182 2.12 9.19 -7.83
N LEU A 183 2.97 8.43 -7.13
CA LEU A 183 2.54 7.42 -6.17
C LEU A 183 1.68 8.02 -5.06
N LEU A 184 2.09 9.17 -4.49
CA LEU A 184 1.32 9.87 -3.46
C LEU A 184 -0.05 10.32 -3.98
N ALA A 185 -0.13 10.83 -5.20
CA ALA A 185 -1.40 11.19 -5.83
C ALA A 185 -2.30 9.96 -6.06
N VAL A 186 -1.75 8.82 -6.51
CA VAL A 186 -2.48 7.55 -6.62
C VAL A 186 -2.99 7.09 -5.25
N CYS A 187 -2.15 7.17 -4.22
CA CYS A 187 -2.51 6.77 -2.85
C CYS A 187 -3.65 7.63 -2.30
N LEU A 188 -3.54 8.95 -2.41
CA LEU A 188 -4.57 9.88 -1.93
C LEU A 188 -5.86 9.78 -2.74
N GLY A 189 -5.76 9.68 -4.08
CA GLY A 189 -6.90 9.52 -4.96
C GLY A 189 -7.64 8.20 -4.70
N GLY A 190 -6.87 7.11 -4.58
CA GLY A 190 -7.38 5.80 -4.20
C GLY A 190 -8.05 5.82 -2.83
N TRP A 191 -7.41 6.43 -1.82
CA TRP A 191 -8.00 6.60 -0.48
C TRP A 191 -9.30 7.41 -0.50
N LEU A 192 -9.39 8.44 -1.35
CA LEU A 192 -10.53 9.32 -1.42
C LEU A 192 -11.72 8.66 -2.13
N LEU A 193 -11.47 7.98 -3.27
CA LEU A 193 -12.43 7.09 -3.93
C LEU A 193 -12.92 6.01 -2.97
N TRP A 194 -11.97 5.41 -2.25
CA TRP A 194 -12.22 4.40 -1.26
C TRP A 194 -13.18 4.91 -0.17
N ARG A 195 -12.93 6.11 0.39
CA ARG A 195 -13.81 6.74 1.38
C ARG A 195 -15.22 7.01 0.84
N GLN A 196 -15.35 7.43 -0.43
CA GLN A 196 -16.67 7.64 -1.03
C GLN A 196 -17.47 6.34 -1.17
N SER A 197 -16.82 5.26 -1.64
CA SER A 197 -17.46 3.95 -1.73
C SER A 197 -17.91 3.40 -0.38
N TYR A 198 -17.19 3.74 0.69
CA TYR A 198 -17.52 3.37 2.06
C TYR A 198 -18.77 4.11 2.56
N VAL A 199 -18.83 5.44 2.38
CA VAL A 199 -20.01 6.22 2.78
C VAL A 199 -21.25 5.82 1.98
N ALA A 200 -21.12 5.62 0.66
CA ALA A 200 -22.24 5.19 -0.18
C ALA A 200 -22.85 3.85 0.28
N ARG A 201 -22.01 2.89 0.71
CA ARG A 201 -22.49 1.61 1.27
C ARG A 201 -23.23 1.78 2.59
N VAL A 202 -22.75 2.66 3.47
CA VAL A 202 -23.42 2.95 4.75
C VAL A 202 -24.80 3.58 4.50
N LEU A 203 -24.90 4.55 3.60
CA LEU A 203 -26.18 5.17 3.26
C LEU A 203 -27.16 4.17 2.62
N ALA A 204 -26.70 3.38 1.63
CA ALA A 204 -27.54 2.38 0.95
C ALA A 204 -28.03 1.23 1.86
N SER A 205 -27.35 0.99 2.99
CA SER A 205 -27.77 0.00 3.99
C SER A 205 -28.68 0.58 5.07
N ALA A 206 -28.80 1.90 5.17
CA ALA A 206 -29.75 2.58 6.07
C ALA A 206 -31.09 2.88 5.39
N GLU A 207 -31.13 2.92 4.05
CA GLU A 207 -32.36 3.05 3.26
C GLU A 207 -33.16 1.74 3.12
N LYS A 208 -32.57 0.59 3.52
CA LYS A 208 -33.22 -0.72 3.54
C LYS A 208 -33.78 -1.02 4.93
#